data_AF-A0A353C7H3-F1
#
_entry.id   AF-A0A353C7H3-F1
#
_cell.length_a   1.000
_cell.length_b   1.000
_cell.length_c   1.000
_cell.angle_alpha   90.00
_cell.angle_beta   90.00
_cell.angle_gamma   90.00
#
_symmetry.space_group_name_H-M   'P 1'
#
loop_
_entity.id
_entity.type
_entity.pdbx_description
1 polymer ?
#
loop_
_entity_poly.entity_id
_entity_poly.type
_entity_poly.pdbx_seq_one_letter_code
_entity_poly.pdbx_strand_id
1 'polypeptide(L)'
;MRICNLTAIAVFTLFAAMPASGANLAEYRNAVDSARRLTIEMSTDLRKGIREGAVVTFDAGRVVQIRRTLPVVYRVESGDGPVEVSNHWLHTFLDQYVVSEDPAKQANILSGIEERLSSISSKIAELESAPRSSVSKDEAKQKLAEILKREEFRKPAEEEQSRFGRWLTEFLEWLEGLLPRPSGEPASKTGLPGLAYWLQVVIIVVTVLLIGFAVFRFAPMLFPALKRRRTDEKAERIVLGEKVAIDKSAEQLFAEAERMARDGDLRGAIRKGYIALLCELDDRKLIGLAPHKTNRDYLRDLRKRGEIYQSVTGLTDVFESRWYGPMPSDESAWASFRARYKEALGRK
;
A
#
# COMPACT_ATOMS: atom_id res chain seq x y z
N MET A 1 11.35 65.33 26.94
CA MET A 1 10.30 64.28 26.90
C MET A 1 10.63 63.36 25.74
N ARG A 2 10.71 62.05 26.02
CA ARG A 2 11.34 61.01 25.19
C ARG A 2 10.58 60.77 23.89
N ILE A 3 11.28 60.69 22.76
CA ILE A 3 10.78 60.04 21.54
C ILE A 3 11.81 58.99 21.14
N CYS A 4 11.42 57.73 21.29
CA CYS A 4 12.05 56.54 20.74
C CYS A 4 12.29 56.71 19.24
N ASN A 5 13.50 56.41 18.76
CA ASN A 5 13.68 55.89 17.42
C ASN A 5 14.67 54.73 17.49
N LEU A 6 14.12 53.54 17.21
CA LEU A 6 14.77 52.25 17.20
C LEU A 6 15.69 52.17 15.98
N THR A 7 17.00 52.07 16.19
CA THR A 7 17.97 51.74 15.16
C THR A 7 17.85 50.25 14.83
N ALA A 8 17.27 49.94 13.68
CA ALA A 8 17.27 48.58 13.12
C ALA A 8 18.68 48.26 12.59
N ILE A 9 19.41 47.45 13.35
CA ILE A 9 20.68 46.84 12.93
C ILE A 9 20.31 45.71 11.95
N ALA A 10 20.48 45.96 10.66
CA ALA A 10 20.47 44.92 9.64
C ALA A 10 21.72 44.04 9.82
N VAL A 11 21.58 42.93 10.54
CA VAL A 11 22.59 41.88 10.58
C VAL A 11 22.52 41.13 9.24
N PHE A 12 23.42 41.51 8.34
CA PHE A 12 23.72 40.77 7.13
C PHE A 12 24.45 39.48 7.56
N THR A 13 23.69 38.43 7.89
CA THR A 13 24.27 37.08 8.01
C THR A 13 24.70 36.64 6.62
N LEU A 14 25.99 36.85 6.35
CA LEU A 14 26.73 36.24 5.27
C LEU A 14 26.60 34.71 5.42
N PHE A 15 25.61 34.11 4.76
CA PHE A 15 25.63 32.68 4.50
C PHE A 15 26.81 32.47 3.55
N ALA A 16 27.93 32.01 4.11
CA ALA A 16 29.01 31.48 3.32
C ALA A 16 28.41 30.36 2.47
N ALA A 17 28.28 30.62 1.17
CA ALA A 17 27.96 29.62 0.17
C ALA A 17 29.11 28.60 0.19
N MET A 18 28.96 27.55 0.99
CA MET A 18 29.75 26.35 0.82
C MET A 18 29.46 25.83 -0.59
N PRO A 19 30.48 25.51 -1.40
CA PRO A 19 30.26 24.99 -2.73
C PRO A 19 29.48 23.68 -2.59
N ALA A 20 28.25 23.68 -3.11
CA ALA A 20 27.43 22.49 -3.25
C ALA A 20 27.99 21.65 -4.40
N SER A 21 29.15 21.04 -4.19
CA SER A 21 29.54 19.87 -4.96
C SER A 21 28.81 18.70 -4.30
N GLY A 22 27.67 18.29 -4.86
CA GLY A 22 27.00 17.10 -4.38
C GLY A 22 27.94 15.91 -4.60
N ALA A 23 28.14 15.12 -3.54
CA ALA A 23 29.03 13.98 -3.61
C ALA A 23 28.45 12.94 -4.58
N ASN A 24 29.27 12.37 -5.45
CA ASN A 24 28.79 11.33 -6.36
C ASN A 24 28.52 10.02 -5.59
N LEU A 25 27.84 9.06 -6.25
CA LEU A 25 27.49 7.77 -5.62
C LEU A 25 28.73 7.00 -5.07
N ALA A 26 29.89 7.11 -5.73
CA ALA A 26 31.12 6.46 -5.30
C ALA A 26 31.71 7.12 -4.03
N GLU A 27 31.62 8.44 -3.90
CA GLU A 27 32.00 9.16 -2.69
C GLU A 27 31.11 8.78 -1.50
N TYR A 28 29.81 8.63 -1.73
CA TYR A 28 28.89 8.12 -0.71
C TYR A 28 29.23 6.68 -0.31
N ARG A 29 29.54 5.80 -1.28
CA ARG A 29 30.01 4.44 -0.99
C ARG A 29 31.27 4.43 -0.13
N ASN A 30 32.26 5.27 -0.47
CA ASN A 30 33.49 5.41 0.30
C ASN A 30 33.24 5.89 1.72
N ALA A 31 32.28 6.80 1.92
CA ALA A 31 31.85 7.25 3.24
C ALA A 31 31.20 6.11 4.06
N VAL A 32 30.31 5.33 3.43
CA VAL A 32 29.68 4.14 4.05
C VAL A 32 30.73 3.10 4.45
N ASP A 33 31.67 2.78 3.56
CA ASP A 33 32.73 1.81 3.84
C ASP A 33 33.69 2.29 4.92
N SER A 34 33.98 3.59 4.98
CA SER A 34 34.82 4.18 6.03
C SER A 34 34.15 4.13 7.40
N ALA A 35 32.85 4.45 7.47
CA ALA A 35 32.07 4.30 8.70
C ALA A 35 31.98 2.83 9.16
N ARG A 36 31.85 1.90 8.21
CA ARG A 36 31.83 0.46 8.50
C ARG A 36 33.15 -0.03 9.08
N ARG A 37 34.29 0.37 8.50
CA ARG A 37 35.62 0.01 9.04
C ARG A 37 35.79 0.47 10.48
N LEU A 38 35.44 1.73 10.77
CA LEU A 38 35.48 2.28 12.14
C LEU A 38 34.57 1.48 13.10
N THR A 39 33.39 1.08 12.65
CA THR A 39 32.45 0.27 13.45
C THR A 39 33.02 -1.13 13.74
N ILE A 40 33.69 -1.77 12.77
CA ILE A 40 34.34 -3.08 12.94
C ILE A 40 35.50 -2.99 13.92
N GLU A 41 36.33 -1.94 13.83
CA GLU A 41 37.41 -1.69 14.79
C GLU A 41 36.86 -1.53 16.21
N MET A 42 35.82 -0.70 16.40
CA MET A 42 35.16 -0.54 17.69
C MET A 42 34.59 -1.85 18.23
N SER A 43 33.95 -2.66 17.38
CA SER A 43 33.40 -3.97 17.75
C SER A 43 34.51 -4.95 18.16
N THR A 44 35.64 -4.93 17.45
CA THR A 44 36.80 -5.78 17.71
C THR A 44 37.46 -5.41 19.04
N ASP A 45 37.70 -4.11 19.26
CA ASP A 45 38.29 -3.58 20.50
C ASP A 45 37.39 -3.91 21.70
N LEU A 46 36.07 -3.71 21.58
CA LEU A 46 35.09 -4.04 22.62
C LEU A 46 35.08 -5.54 22.94
N ARG A 47 35.00 -6.41 21.92
CA ARG A 47 35.02 -7.87 22.12
C ARG A 47 36.34 -8.38 22.67
N LYS A 48 37.46 -7.72 22.35
CA LYS A 48 38.77 -8.03 22.93
C LYS A 48 38.79 -7.67 24.41
N GLY A 49 38.36 -6.46 24.78
CA GLY A 49 38.33 -6.04 26.18
C GLY A 49 37.38 -6.88 27.04
N ILE A 50 36.22 -7.28 26.51
CA ILE A 50 35.30 -8.23 27.19
C ILE A 50 36.00 -9.57 27.47
N ARG A 51 36.73 -10.13 26.49
CA ARG A 51 37.43 -11.41 26.65
C ARG A 51 38.60 -11.34 27.63
N GLU A 52 39.33 -10.24 27.63
CA GLU A 52 40.53 -10.04 28.46
C GLU A 52 40.20 -9.52 29.86
N GLY A 53 38.92 -9.23 30.16
CA GLY A 53 38.50 -8.63 31.43
C GLY A 53 39.07 -7.22 31.65
N ALA A 54 39.53 -6.56 30.58
CA ALA A 54 40.08 -5.22 30.63
C ALA A 54 38.96 -4.18 30.68
N VAL A 55 39.23 -3.03 31.31
CA VAL A 55 38.31 -1.88 31.26
C VAL A 55 38.21 -1.42 29.82
N VAL A 56 37.06 -1.65 29.19
CA VAL A 56 36.77 -1.12 27.86
C VAL A 56 36.47 0.36 28.01
N THR A 57 37.37 1.21 27.54
CA THR A 57 37.13 2.65 27.51
C THR A 57 36.24 3.00 26.32
N PHE A 58 35.20 3.78 26.56
CA PHE A 58 34.35 4.32 25.51
C PHE A 58 35.17 5.27 24.62
N ASP A 59 35.25 4.96 23.32
CA ASP A 59 35.98 5.78 22.35
C ASP A 59 35.04 6.81 21.71
N ALA A 60 34.88 7.94 22.39
CA ALA A 60 34.11 9.08 21.91
C ALA A 60 34.64 9.62 20.56
N GLY A 61 35.95 9.48 20.31
CA GLY A 61 36.59 10.01 19.11
C GLY A 61 36.11 9.30 17.84
N ARG A 62 36.04 7.97 17.87
CA ARG A 62 35.54 7.16 16.74
C ARG A 62 34.07 7.40 16.45
N VAL A 63 33.23 7.57 17.48
CA VAL A 63 31.81 7.93 17.31
C VAL A 63 31.67 9.28 16.59
N VAL A 64 32.44 10.30 17.01
CA VAL A 64 32.45 11.61 16.35
C VAL A 64 32.94 11.50 14.90
N GLN A 65 33.95 10.68 14.64
CA GLN A 65 34.46 10.46 13.29
C GLN A 65 33.41 9.80 12.39
N ILE A 66 32.68 8.78 12.87
CA ILE A 66 31.58 8.16 12.11
C ILE A 66 30.50 9.20 11.78
N ARG A 67 30.11 10.05 12.75
CA ARG A 67 29.11 11.11 12.54
C ARG A 67 29.53 12.16 11.52
N ARG A 68 30.84 12.47 11.45
CA ARG A 68 31.39 13.39 10.45
C ARG A 68 31.42 12.78 9.06
N THR A 69 31.76 11.50 8.96
CA THR A 69 31.81 10.77 7.68
C THR A 69 30.41 10.56 7.11
N LEU A 70 29.42 10.25 7.95
CA LEU A 70 28.02 10.05 7.57
C LEU A 70 27.10 10.99 8.36
N PRO A 71 26.95 12.27 7.94
CA PRO A 71 25.96 13.19 8.51
C PRO A 71 24.53 12.65 8.37
N VAL A 72 23.62 13.20 9.20
CA VAL A 72 22.20 12.81 9.27
C VAL A 72 21.51 12.88 7.91
N VAL A 73 21.86 13.88 7.08
CA VAL A 73 21.43 13.99 5.70
C VAL A 73 22.68 14.08 4.83
N TYR A 74 22.77 13.20 3.84
CA TYR A 74 23.86 13.15 2.88
C TYR A 74 23.29 13.35 1.48
N ARG A 75 23.73 14.39 0.77
CA ARG A 75 23.26 14.69 -0.58
C ARG A 75 24.15 13.98 -1.60
N VAL A 76 23.53 13.12 -2.41
CA VAL A 76 24.20 12.32 -3.44
C VAL A 76 23.73 12.76 -4.82
N GLU A 77 24.65 13.00 -5.75
CA GLU A 77 24.31 13.21 -7.16
C GLU A 77 24.16 11.86 -7.86
N SER A 78 22.93 11.55 -8.28
CA SER A 78 22.60 10.40 -9.12
C SER A 78 22.41 10.84 -10.57
N GLY A 79 22.47 9.89 -11.51
CA GLY A 79 22.22 10.16 -12.94
C GLY A 79 20.84 10.76 -13.23
N ASP A 80 19.87 10.56 -12.33
CA ASP A 80 18.51 11.11 -12.40
C ASP A 80 18.31 12.42 -11.61
N GLY A 81 19.38 12.98 -11.03
CA GLY A 81 19.37 14.21 -10.24
C GLY A 81 19.85 14.03 -8.79
N PRO A 82 19.89 15.12 -8.00
CA PRO A 82 20.34 15.08 -6.62
C PRO A 82 19.31 14.37 -5.72
N VAL A 83 19.78 13.41 -4.93
CA VAL A 83 18.97 12.65 -3.97
C VAL A 83 19.51 12.88 -2.55
N GLU A 84 18.62 13.16 -1.60
CA GLU A 84 18.98 13.28 -0.20
C GLU A 84 18.80 11.95 0.52
N VAL A 85 19.88 11.41 1.08
CA VAL A 85 19.90 10.14 1.80
C VAL A 85 19.93 10.42 3.30
N SER A 86 18.96 9.85 4.03
CA SER A 86 18.86 10.00 5.49
C SER A 86 19.62 8.89 6.22
N ASN A 87 20.58 9.30 7.06
CA ASN A 87 21.33 8.45 7.96
C ASN A 87 20.86 8.58 9.42
N HIS A 88 19.65 9.09 9.67
CA HIS A 88 19.12 9.28 11.03
C HIS A 88 19.16 8.00 11.89
N TRP A 89 18.97 6.85 11.25
CA TRP A 89 19.08 5.54 11.91
C TRP A 89 20.47 5.30 12.51
N LEU A 90 21.55 5.72 11.84
CA LEU A 90 22.92 5.52 12.29
C LEU A 90 23.18 6.37 13.53
N HIS A 91 22.77 7.64 13.50
CA HIS A 91 22.92 8.55 14.63
C HIS A 91 22.13 8.05 15.85
N THR A 92 20.91 7.55 15.64
CA THR A 92 20.09 6.94 16.70
C THR A 92 20.79 5.73 17.34
N PHE A 93 21.38 4.84 16.54
CA PHE A 93 22.10 3.67 17.06
C PHE A 93 23.39 4.08 17.79
N LEU A 94 24.09 5.09 17.28
CA LEU A 94 25.26 5.65 17.97
C LEU A 94 24.88 6.29 19.31
N ASP A 95 23.75 7.00 19.39
CA ASP A 95 23.25 7.54 20.67
C ASP A 95 22.93 6.43 21.67
N GLN A 96 22.28 5.34 21.22
CA GLN A 96 22.04 4.17 22.06
C GLN A 96 23.33 3.49 22.52
N TYR A 97 24.35 3.44 21.65
CA TYR A 97 25.67 2.92 22.00
C TYR A 97 26.35 3.77 23.08
N VAL A 98 26.31 5.10 22.95
CA VAL A 98 26.90 6.04 23.92
C VAL A 98 26.23 5.95 25.29
N VAL A 99 24.90 5.79 25.33
CA VAL A 99 24.13 5.73 26.58
C VAL A 99 24.19 4.34 27.24
N SER A 100 24.53 3.29 26.50
CA SER A 100 24.56 1.93 27.03
C SER A 100 25.78 1.69 27.92
N GLU A 101 25.55 1.27 29.16
CA GLU A 101 26.63 0.87 30.11
C GLU A 101 27.00 -0.62 30.00
N ASP A 102 26.15 -1.44 29.37
CA ASP A 102 26.36 -2.88 29.20
C ASP A 102 27.22 -3.19 27.95
N PRO A 103 28.43 -3.78 28.11
CA PRO A 103 29.31 -4.14 26.99
C PRO A 103 28.70 -5.15 26.01
N ALA A 104 27.87 -6.08 26.48
CA ALA A 104 27.21 -7.05 25.60
C ALA A 104 26.16 -6.37 24.71
N LYS A 105 25.39 -5.45 25.30
CA LYS A 105 24.43 -4.61 24.56
C LYS A 105 25.13 -3.68 23.56
N GLN A 106 26.24 -3.06 23.97
CA GLN A 106 27.08 -2.25 23.08
C GLN A 106 27.58 -3.06 21.88
N ALA A 107 28.03 -4.31 22.09
CA ALA A 107 28.51 -5.18 21.01
C ALA A 107 27.38 -5.52 20.01
N ASN A 108 26.17 -5.78 20.50
CA ASN A 108 25.02 -6.03 19.64
C ASN A 108 24.64 -4.80 18.80
N ILE A 109 24.70 -3.59 19.38
CA ILE A 109 24.43 -2.35 18.66
C ILE A 109 25.46 -2.15 17.53
N LEU A 110 26.75 -2.31 17.82
CA LEU A 110 27.81 -2.16 16.81
C LEU A 110 27.68 -3.20 15.69
N SER A 111 27.34 -4.45 16.01
CA SER A 111 27.05 -5.48 14.99
C SER A 111 25.85 -5.12 14.12
N GLY A 112 24.77 -4.56 14.68
CA GLY A 112 23.63 -4.10 13.90
C GLY A 112 23.97 -2.92 12.97
N ILE A 113 24.83 -1.99 13.41
CA ILE A 113 25.34 -0.90 12.55
C ILE A 113 26.16 -1.48 11.40
N GLU A 114 27.10 -2.39 11.69
CA GLU A 114 27.96 -3.03 10.70
C GLU A 114 27.16 -3.74 9.60
N GLU A 115 26.20 -4.58 9.99
CA GLU A 115 25.37 -5.37 9.08
C GLU A 115 24.59 -4.46 8.12
N ARG A 116 24.02 -3.37 8.65
CA ARG A 116 23.27 -2.41 7.84
C ARG A 116 24.18 -1.62 6.90
N LEU A 117 25.35 -1.15 7.36
CA LEU A 117 26.32 -0.47 6.49
C LEU A 117 26.84 -1.41 5.39
N SER A 118 27.07 -2.68 5.71
CA SER A 118 27.49 -3.70 4.73
C SER A 118 26.42 -3.92 3.67
N SER A 119 25.14 -4.00 4.07
CA SER A 119 24.02 -4.14 3.15
C SER A 119 23.88 -2.94 2.21
N ILE A 120 24.06 -1.72 2.75
CA ILE A 120 24.04 -0.49 1.95
C ILE A 120 25.20 -0.48 0.94
N SER A 121 26.43 -0.78 1.38
CA SER A 121 27.60 -0.83 0.50
C SER A 121 27.43 -1.86 -0.62
N SER A 122 26.92 -3.06 -0.30
CA SER A 122 26.63 -4.10 -1.29
C SER A 122 25.58 -3.65 -2.31
N LYS A 123 24.52 -2.96 -1.87
CA LYS A 123 23.48 -2.43 -2.78
C LYS A 123 23.99 -1.30 -3.66
N ILE A 124 24.87 -0.45 -3.15
CA ILE A 124 25.50 0.58 -3.98
C ILE A 124 26.42 -0.06 -5.03
N ALA A 125 27.20 -1.08 -4.66
CA ALA A 125 28.03 -1.82 -5.61
C ALA A 125 27.22 -2.54 -6.70
N GLU A 126 26.04 -3.06 -6.37
CA GLU A 126 25.08 -3.62 -7.33
C GLU A 126 24.57 -2.53 -8.30
N LEU A 127 24.26 -1.32 -7.80
CA LEU A 127 23.86 -0.19 -8.64
C LEU A 127 24.98 0.33 -9.55
N GLU A 128 26.24 0.26 -9.11
CA GLU A 128 27.41 0.64 -9.90
C GLU A 128 27.78 -0.41 -10.95
N SER A 129 27.58 -1.70 -10.65
CA SER A 129 27.92 -2.82 -11.54
C SER A 129 26.78 -3.22 -12.48
N ALA A 130 25.54 -2.86 -12.16
CA ALA A 130 24.43 -2.98 -13.09
C ALA A 130 24.81 -2.17 -14.35
N PRO A 131 24.85 -2.80 -15.55
CA PRO A 131 25.03 -2.04 -16.77
C PRO A 131 23.96 -0.97 -16.77
N ARG A 132 24.36 0.32 -16.73
CA ARG A 132 23.43 1.45 -16.86
C ARG A 132 22.59 1.12 -18.08
N SER A 133 21.37 0.67 -17.85
CA SER A 133 20.37 0.59 -18.90
C SER A 133 20.04 2.04 -19.17
N SER A 134 20.85 2.68 -20.01
CA SER A 134 20.47 3.82 -20.81
C SER A 134 19.41 3.40 -21.84
N VAL A 135 18.50 2.53 -21.42
CA VAL A 135 17.30 2.21 -22.16
C VAL A 135 16.47 3.46 -21.97
N SER A 136 16.56 4.36 -22.95
CA SER A 136 15.66 5.50 -23.07
C SER A 136 14.25 5.02 -22.74
N LYS A 137 13.44 5.87 -22.11
CA LYS A 137 12.02 5.59 -21.86
C LYS A 137 11.31 5.03 -23.11
N ASP A 138 11.81 5.36 -24.29
CA ASP A 138 11.33 4.86 -25.58
C ASP A 138 11.78 3.43 -25.90
N GLU A 139 13.02 3.04 -25.61
CA GLU A 139 13.46 1.65 -25.74
C GLU A 139 12.79 0.73 -24.71
N ALA A 140 12.51 1.24 -23.51
CA ALA A 140 11.79 0.49 -22.47
C ALA A 140 10.34 0.25 -22.89
N LYS A 141 9.70 1.27 -23.48
CA LYS A 141 8.37 1.13 -24.09
C LYS A 141 8.36 0.17 -25.27
N GLN A 142 9.40 0.17 -26.10
CA GLN A 142 9.50 -0.74 -27.23
C GLN A 142 9.65 -2.19 -26.77
N LYS A 143 10.56 -2.47 -25.82
CA LYS A 143 10.71 -3.81 -25.23
C LYS A 143 9.45 -4.24 -24.47
N LEU A 144 8.78 -3.34 -23.78
CA LEU A 144 7.50 -3.62 -23.13
C LEU A 144 6.41 -3.94 -24.15
N ALA A 145 6.31 -3.17 -25.24
CA ALA A 145 5.36 -3.43 -26.32
C ALA A 145 5.66 -4.76 -27.05
N GLU A 146 6.93 -5.13 -27.16
CA GLU A 146 7.37 -6.41 -27.71
C GLU A 146 6.98 -7.57 -26.79
N ILE A 147 7.22 -7.45 -25.47
CA ILE A 147 6.83 -8.45 -24.46
C ILE A 147 5.32 -8.62 -24.43
N LEU A 148 4.55 -7.51 -24.43
CA LEU A 148 3.09 -7.55 -24.45
C LEU A 148 2.50 -8.13 -25.74
N LYS A 149 3.27 -8.22 -26.83
CA LYS A 149 2.86 -8.86 -28.09
C LYS A 149 3.14 -10.37 -28.15
N ARG A 150 3.88 -10.93 -27.18
CA ARG A 150 4.16 -12.38 -27.15
C ARG A 150 2.88 -13.18 -26.91
N GLU A 151 2.84 -14.39 -27.43
CA GLU A 151 1.66 -15.27 -27.40
C GLU A 151 1.19 -15.59 -25.97
N GLU A 152 2.11 -15.65 -25.02
CA GLU A 152 1.86 -15.82 -23.58
C GLU A 152 1.12 -14.63 -22.92
N PHE A 153 1.19 -13.42 -23.51
CA PHE A 153 0.50 -12.21 -23.04
C PHE A 153 -0.68 -11.82 -23.93
N ARG A 154 -0.88 -12.50 -25.07
CA ARG A 154 -2.15 -12.47 -25.78
C ARG A 154 -3.18 -13.18 -24.90
N LYS A 155 -4.03 -12.40 -24.23
CA LYS A 155 -5.29 -12.91 -23.69
C LYS A 155 -5.99 -13.75 -24.79
N PRO A 156 -6.62 -14.88 -24.44
CA PRO A 156 -7.31 -15.72 -25.41
C PRO A 156 -8.21 -14.83 -26.27
N ALA A 157 -7.88 -14.75 -27.56
CA ALA A 157 -8.62 -13.98 -28.51
C ALA A 157 -9.85 -14.80 -28.90
N GLU A 158 -10.83 -14.89 -28.00
CA GLU A 158 -12.19 -15.27 -28.37
C GLU A 158 -13.16 -14.87 -27.24
N GLU A 159 -14.20 -14.13 -27.66
CA GLU A 159 -15.48 -13.82 -27.00
C GLU A 159 -15.72 -12.49 -26.24
N GLU A 160 -14.72 -11.67 -25.89
CA GLU A 160 -14.98 -10.35 -25.24
C GLU A 160 -14.96 -9.12 -26.17
N GLN A 161 -14.96 -9.29 -27.50
CA GLN A 161 -15.61 -8.30 -28.38
C GLN A 161 -17.12 -8.54 -28.37
N SER A 162 -17.67 -8.56 -27.15
CA SER A 162 -19.00 -9.04 -26.80
C SER A 162 -20.01 -7.91 -26.96
N ARG A 163 -20.75 -7.95 -28.09
CA ARG A 163 -22.05 -7.30 -28.37
C ARG A 163 -22.11 -5.77 -28.30
N PHE A 164 -21.51 -5.14 -27.31
CA PHE A 164 -21.45 -3.69 -27.10
C PHE A 164 -20.63 -2.99 -28.18
N GLY A 165 -19.50 -3.59 -28.61
CA GLY A 165 -18.67 -3.03 -29.68
C GLY A 165 -19.46 -2.90 -30.99
N ARG A 166 -20.12 -3.98 -31.43
CA ARG A 166 -21.01 -3.98 -32.61
C ARG A 166 -22.22 -3.05 -32.45
N TRP A 167 -22.88 -3.10 -31.30
CA TRP A 167 -24.01 -2.22 -31.00
C TRP A 167 -23.62 -0.73 -31.04
N LEU A 168 -22.42 -0.38 -30.54
CA LEU A 168 -21.93 0.99 -30.55
C LEU A 168 -21.62 1.47 -31.98
N THR A 169 -21.08 0.60 -32.85
CA THR A 169 -20.88 0.94 -34.27
C THR A 169 -22.22 1.15 -34.97
N GLU A 170 -23.18 0.24 -34.80
CA GLU A 170 -24.53 0.37 -35.38
C GLU A 170 -25.26 1.62 -34.87
N PHE A 171 -25.09 1.97 -33.59
CA PHE A 171 -25.64 3.18 -32.99
C PHE A 171 -25.01 4.46 -33.56
N LEU A 172 -23.69 4.49 -33.75
CA LEU A 172 -22.99 5.64 -34.33
C LEU A 172 -23.35 5.84 -35.80
N GLU A 173 -23.49 4.76 -36.57
CA GLU A 173 -23.96 4.81 -37.97
C GLU A 173 -25.41 5.31 -38.06
N TRP A 174 -26.30 4.87 -37.16
CA TRP A 174 -27.65 5.40 -37.05
C TRP A 174 -27.66 6.89 -36.67
N LEU A 175 -26.80 7.30 -35.74
CA LEU A 175 -26.68 8.70 -35.29
C LEU A 175 -26.18 9.61 -36.41
N GLU A 176 -25.20 9.14 -37.19
CA GLU A 176 -24.69 9.85 -38.36
C GLU A 176 -25.76 9.94 -39.46
N GLY A 177 -26.63 8.94 -39.59
CA GLY A 177 -27.79 8.96 -40.47
C GLY A 177 -28.89 9.96 -40.09
N LEU A 178 -28.94 10.38 -38.81
CA LEU A 178 -29.89 11.39 -38.32
C LEU A 178 -29.37 12.83 -38.46
N LEU A 179 -28.07 13.01 -38.69
CA LEU A 179 -27.50 14.32 -38.93
C LEU A 179 -27.85 14.78 -40.35
N PRO A 180 -28.47 15.96 -40.52
CA PRO A 180 -28.83 16.46 -41.83
C PRO A 180 -27.56 16.71 -42.65
N ARG A 181 -27.41 15.95 -43.75
CA ARG A 181 -26.33 16.13 -44.71
C ARG A 181 -26.42 17.55 -45.26
N PRO A 182 -25.33 18.34 -45.24
CA PRO A 182 -25.30 19.64 -45.92
C PRO A 182 -25.48 19.38 -47.41
N SER A 183 -26.73 19.42 -47.86
CA SER A 183 -27.10 19.19 -49.25
C SER A 183 -26.81 20.48 -49.98
N GLY A 184 -25.74 20.48 -50.78
CA GLY A 184 -25.34 21.59 -51.63
C GLY A 184 -26.22 21.75 -52.87
N GLU A 185 -27.54 21.54 -52.79
CA GLU A 185 -28.44 21.82 -53.91
C GLU A 185 -29.55 22.82 -53.53
N PRO A 186 -29.74 23.89 -54.31
CA PRO A 186 -30.72 24.93 -54.02
C PRO A 186 -32.08 24.51 -54.60
N ALA A 187 -32.98 23.98 -53.77
CA ALA A 187 -34.34 23.70 -54.20
C ALA A 187 -35.38 24.51 -53.41
N SER A 188 -35.92 25.49 -54.13
CA SER A 188 -37.23 26.13 -53.99
C SER A 188 -37.44 27.19 -52.90
N LYS A 189 -37.95 28.31 -53.41
CA LYS A 189 -38.41 29.51 -52.70
C LYS A 189 -39.57 29.13 -51.78
N THR A 190 -39.33 29.13 -50.46
CA THR A 190 -40.22 29.61 -49.38
C THR A 190 -39.56 29.29 -48.04
N GLY A 191 -39.11 30.32 -47.32
CA GLY A 191 -38.67 30.22 -45.93
C GLY A 191 -37.16 30.06 -45.72
N LEU A 192 -36.64 30.75 -44.71
CA LEU A 192 -35.23 30.85 -44.31
C LEU A 192 -34.57 29.46 -44.13
N PRO A 193 -33.71 28.99 -45.06
CA PRO A 193 -33.16 27.62 -45.06
C PRO A 193 -32.33 27.28 -43.82
N GLY A 194 -31.66 28.29 -43.24
CA GLY A 194 -30.88 28.13 -42.02
C GLY A 194 -31.74 27.88 -40.77
N LEU A 195 -32.92 28.49 -40.68
CA LEU A 195 -33.77 28.34 -39.49
C LEU A 195 -34.38 26.94 -39.39
N ALA A 196 -34.80 26.35 -40.51
CA ALA A 196 -35.34 24.99 -40.54
C ALA A 196 -34.27 23.95 -40.12
N TYR A 197 -33.04 24.11 -40.64
CA TYR A 197 -31.90 23.27 -40.26
C TYR A 197 -31.57 23.40 -38.78
N TRP A 198 -31.43 24.63 -38.26
CA TRP A 198 -31.13 24.88 -36.85
C TRP A 198 -32.24 24.38 -35.93
N LEU A 199 -33.51 24.57 -36.29
CA LEU A 199 -34.64 24.09 -35.50
C LEU A 199 -34.65 22.56 -35.41
N GLN A 200 -34.33 21.87 -36.51
CA GLN A 200 -34.24 20.42 -36.54
C GLN A 200 -33.08 19.89 -35.68
N VAL A 201 -31.90 20.53 -35.73
CA VAL A 201 -30.76 20.19 -34.86
C VAL A 201 -31.13 20.35 -33.38
N VAL A 202 -31.79 21.44 -33.02
CA VAL A 202 -32.24 21.68 -31.64
C VAL A 202 -33.22 20.59 -31.18
N ILE A 203 -34.18 20.20 -32.02
CA ILE A 203 -35.14 19.12 -31.69
C ILE A 203 -34.42 17.79 -31.44
N ILE A 204 -33.43 17.44 -32.27
CA ILE A 204 -32.64 16.20 -32.10
C ILE A 204 -31.88 16.23 -30.78
N VAL A 205 -31.20 17.34 -30.47
CA VAL A 205 -30.44 17.50 -29.22
C VAL A 205 -31.35 17.39 -27.99
N VAL A 206 -32.50 18.07 -28.01
CA VAL A 206 -33.48 17.99 -26.92
C VAL A 206 -34.03 16.58 -26.75
N THR A 207 -34.28 15.87 -27.85
CA THR A 207 -34.77 14.49 -27.82
C THR A 207 -33.74 13.53 -27.25
N VAL A 208 -32.47 13.65 -27.66
CA VAL A 208 -31.36 12.83 -27.12
C VAL A 208 -31.15 13.10 -25.63
N LEU A 209 -31.23 14.36 -25.19
CA LEU A 209 -31.14 14.72 -23.78
C LEU A 209 -32.30 14.15 -22.96
N LEU A 210 -33.53 14.18 -23.49
CA LEU A 210 -34.69 13.58 -22.82
C LEU A 210 -34.58 12.06 -22.73
N ILE A 211 -34.14 11.38 -23.79
CA ILE A 211 -33.92 9.93 -23.79
C ILE A 211 -32.80 9.57 -22.81
N GLY A 212 -31.68 10.29 -22.84
CA GLY A 212 -30.56 10.10 -21.92
C GLY A 212 -30.97 10.32 -20.46
N PHE A 213 -31.76 11.36 -20.18
CA PHE A 213 -32.30 11.63 -18.85
C PHE A 213 -33.27 10.54 -18.39
N ALA A 214 -34.16 10.08 -19.27
CA ALA A 214 -35.08 8.98 -18.98
C ALA A 214 -34.31 7.69 -18.69
N VAL A 215 -33.32 7.31 -19.52
CA VAL A 215 -32.47 6.15 -19.27
C VAL A 215 -31.72 6.31 -17.95
N PHE A 216 -31.09 7.44 -17.68
CA PHE A 216 -30.40 7.68 -16.40
C PHE A 216 -31.33 7.53 -15.19
N ARG A 217 -32.55 8.06 -15.30
CA ARG A 217 -33.54 8.09 -14.21
C ARG A 217 -34.27 6.76 -14.00
N PHE A 218 -34.45 5.96 -15.06
CA PHE A 218 -35.23 4.71 -15.04
C PHE A 218 -34.37 3.44 -15.20
N ALA A 219 -33.13 3.51 -15.67
CA ALA A 219 -32.20 2.38 -15.69
C ALA A 219 -32.01 1.69 -14.32
N PRO A 220 -31.87 2.40 -13.19
CA PRO A 220 -31.78 1.74 -11.88
C PRO A 220 -33.09 1.04 -11.47
N MET A 221 -34.23 1.40 -12.08
CA MET A 221 -35.55 0.83 -11.80
C MET A 221 -35.86 -0.37 -12.70
N LEU A 222 -35.39 -0.34 -13.96
CA LEU A 222 -35.62 -1.38 -14.97
C LEU A 222 -34.58 -2.50 -14.94
N PHE A 223 -33.37 -2.22 -14.42
CA PHE A 223 -32.28 -3.21 -14.35
C PHE A 223 -31.73 -3.42 -12.93
N PRO A 224 -32.52 -3.95 -11.97
CA PRO A 224 -32.00 -4.38 -10.67
C PRO A 224 -30.90 -5.46 -10.79
N ALA A 225 -30.83 -6.14 -11.94
CA ALA A 225 -29.80 -7.11 -12.29
C ALA A 225 -28.40 -6.52 -12.52
N LEU A 226 -28.23 -5.25 -12.89
CA LEU A 226 -26.88 -4.65 -12.98
C LEU A 226 -26.24 -4.43 -11.60
N LYS A 227 -27.05 -4.32 -10.54
CA LYS A 227 -26.55 -4.34 -9.15
C LYS A 227 -26.20 -5.76 -8.67
N ARG A 228 -26.69 -6.79 -9.37
CA ARG A 228 -26.50 -8.23 -9.07
C ARG A 228 -25.43 -8.91 -9.91
N ARG A 229 -24.93 -8.28 -10.98
CA ARG A 229 -23.93 -8.85 -11.92
C ARG A 229 -22.47 -8.86 -11.43
N ARG A 230 -22.22 -8.62 -10.14
CA ARG A 230 -20.96 -9.03 -9.45
C ARG A 230 -21.05 -10.43 -8.84
N THR A 231 -22.09 -11.18 -9.17
CA THR A 231 -22.36 -12.52 -8.65
C THR A 231 -22.62 -13.44 -9.85
N ASP A 232 -21.58 -13.76 -10.61
CA ASP A 232 -21.55 -14.95 -11.48
C ASP A 232 -20.13 -15.23 -11.98
N GLU A 233 -19.31 -15.59 -11.01
CA GLU A 233 -18.37 -16.72 -11.03
C GLU A 233 -18.13 -16.98 -9.53
N LYS A 234 -17.77 -18.18 -9.09
CA LYS A 234 -17.54 -18.49 -7.66
C LYS A 234 -16.39 -17.64 -7.11
N ALA A 235 -16.67 -16.39 -6.79
CA ALA A 235 -15.69 -15.46 -6.29
C ALA A 235 -15.39 -15.91 -4.86
N GLU A 236 -14.20 -16.45 -4.68
CA GLU A 236 -13.66 -16.81 -3.37
C GLU A 236 -13.03 -15.55 -2.77
N ARG A 237 -13.45 -15.14 -1.57
CA ARG A 237 -12.72 -14.18 -0.75
C ARG A 237 -11.69 -14.92 0.08
N ILE A 238 -10.46 -14.41 0.11
CA ILE A 238 -9.41 -14.93 0.98
C ILE A 238 -9.51 -14.23 2.32
N VAL A 239 -9.84 -14.99 3.37
CA VAL A 239 -9.90 -14.50 4.76
C VAL A 239 -8.88 -15.30 5.56
N LEU A 240 -7.84 -14.61 6.05
CA LEU A 240 -6.78 -15.24 6.85
C LEU A 240 -6.14 -16.49 6.19
N GLY A 241 -5.92 -16.40 4.88
CA GLY A 241 -5.35 -17.47 4.05
C GLY A 241 -6.32 -18.60 3.70
N GLU A 242 -7.57 -18.56 4.17
CA GLU A 242 -8.62 -19.50 3.78
C GLU A 242 -9.46 -18.94 2.63
N LYS A 243 -9.70 -19.76 1.61
CA LYS A 243 -10.60 -19.45 0.50
C LYS A 243 -12.04 -19.71 0.95
N VAL A 244 -12.80 -18.63 1.08
CA VAL A 244 -14.19 -18.65 1.49
C VAL A 244 -15.04 -18.18 0.32
N ALA A 245 -16.00 -18.99 -0.11
CA ALA A 245 -16.91 -18.57 -1.16
C ALA A 245 -17.74 -17.35 -0.70
N ILE A 246 -17.85 -16.32 -1.55
CA ILE A 246 -18.52 -15.05 -1.18
C ILE A 246 -20.01 -15.24 -0.87
N ASP A 247 -20.64 -16.28 -1.41
CA ASP A 247 -22.04 -16.65 -1.15
C ASP A 247 -22.24 -17.35 0.20
N LYS A 248 -21.17 -17.84 0.84
CA LYS A 248 -21.26 -18.42 2.19
C LYS A 248 -21.48 -17.33 3.23
N SER A 249 -22.63 -17.42 3.90
CA SER A 249 -22.97 -16.59 5.06
C SER A 249 -22.08 -16.91 6.26
N ALA A 250 -21.93 -15.94 7.17
CA ALA A 250 -21.23 -16.15 8.43
C ALA A 250 -21.87 -17.27 9.28
N GLU A 251 -23.20 -17.40 9.25
CA GLU A 251 -23.92 -18.47 9.95
C GLU A 251 -23.53 -19.87 9.45
N GLN A 252 -23.41 -20.04 8.12
CA GLN A 252 -22.96 -21.31 7.53
C GLN A 252 -21.52 -21.63 7.92
N LEU A 253 -20.63 -20.64 7.92
CA LEU A 253 -19.24 -20.81 8.35
C LEU A 253 -19.16 -21.18 9.85
N PHE A 254 -20.00 -20.57 10.68
CA PHE A 254 -20.05 -20.91 12.09
C PHE A 254 -20.64 -22.31 12.34
N ALA A 255 -21.61 -22.74 11.54
CA ALA A 255 -22.13 -24.11 11.58
C ALA A 255 -21.06 -25.15 11.17
N GLU A 256 -20.19 -24.82 10.21
CA GLU A 256 -19.00 -25.64 9.90
C GLU A 256 -18.05 -25.72 11.10
N ALA A 257 -17.80 -24.61 11.80
CA ALA A 257 -17.01 -24.61 13.02
C ALA A 257 -17.61 -25.51 14.12
N GLU A 258 -18.94 -25.46 14.30
CA GLU A 258 -19.66 -26.34 15.23
C GLU A 258 -19.59 -27.82 14.84
N ARG A 259 -19.46 -28.15 13.55
CA ARG A 259 -19.21 -29.52 13.09
C ARG A 259 -17.78 -29.95 13.42
N MET A 260 -16.79 -29.13 13.10
CA MET A 260 -15.38 -29.41 13.40
C MET A 260 -15.15 -29.67 14.90
N ALA A 261 -15.80 -28.88 15.77
CA ALA A 261 -15.72 -29.10 17.21
C ALA A 261 -16.32 -30.45 17.65
N ARG A 262 -17.44 -30.87 17.04
CA ARG A 262 -18.04 -32.19 17.33
C ARG A 262 -17.18 -33.35 16.84
N ASP A 263 -16.43 -33.13 15.77
CA ASP A 263 -15.49 -34.11 15.21
C ASP A 263 -14.15 -34.13 15.97
N GLY A 264 -14.01 -33.32 17.04
CA GLY A 264 -12.81 -33.23 17.88
C GLY A 264 -11.73 -32.28 17.36
N ASP A 265 -11.91 -31.67 16.18
CA ASP A 265 -11.02 -30.62 15.67
C ASP A 265 -11.36 -29.26 16.27
N LEU A 266 -11.05 -29.12 17.56
CA LEU A 266 -11.34 -27.93 18.35
C LEU A 266 -10.52 -26.71 17.88
N ARG A 267 -9.29 -26.94 17.41
CA ARG A 267 -8.44 -25.86 16.90
C ARG A 267 -8.95 -25.35 15.55
N GLY A 268 -9.35 -26.25 14.65
CA GLY A 268 -10.01 -25.91 13.39
C GLY A 268 -11.34 -25.20 13.62
N ALA A 269 -12.12 -25.64 14.61
CA ALA A 269 -13.37 -24.98 15.00
C ALA A 269 -13.15 -23.52 15.42
N ILE A 270 -12.17 -23.24 16.28
CA ILE A 270 -11.85 -21.86 16.69
C ILE A 270 -11.44 -21.01 15.48
N ARG A 271 -10.60 -21.54 14.58
CA ARG A 271 -10.19 -20.82 13.37
C ARG A 271 -11.38 -20.50 12.46
N LYS A 272 -12.19 -21.51 12.14
CA LYS A 272 -13.37 -21.36 11.28
C LYS A 272 -14.39 -20.40 11.90
N GLY A 273 -14.60 -20.49 13.22
CA GLY A 273 -15.46 -19.57 13.96
C GLY A 273 -14.97 -18.13 13.94
N TYR A 274 -13.66 -17.90 14.00
CA TYR A 274 -13.08 -16.56 13.86
C TYR A 274 -13.21 -16.01 12.44
N ILE A 275 -13.07 -16.85 11.41
CA ILE A 275 -13.35 -16.45 10.02
C ILE A 275 -14.82 -16.06 9.87
N ALA A 276 -15.74 -16.84 10.44
CA ALA A 276 -17.17 -16.50 10.47
C ALA A 276 -17.43 -15.14 11.13
N LEU A 277 -16.72 -14.80 12.22
CA LEU A 277 -16.81 -13.51 12.88
C LEU A 277 -16.40 -12.36 11.95
N LEU A 278 -15.26 -12.48 11.26
CA LEU A 278 -14.79 -11.46 10.34
C LEU A 278 -15.75 -11.28 9.15
N CYS A 279 -16.31 -12.38 8.63
CA CYS A 279 -17.33 -12.35 7.59
C CYS A 279 -18.58 -11.59 8.06
N GLU A 280 -19.09 -11.88 9.25
CA GLU A 280 -20.26 -11.18 9.81
C GLU A 280 -20.01 -9.67 9.99
N LEU A 281 -18.83 -9.27 10.46
CA LEU A 281 -18.48 -7.87 10.65
C LEU A 281 -18.40 -7.11 9.31
N ASP A 282 -17.95 -7.77 8.24
CA ASP A 282 -17.91 -7.22 6.87
C ASP A 282 -19.30 -7.12 6.24
N ASP A 283 -20.13 -8.13 6.48
CA ASP A 283 -21.53 -8.17 6.05
C ASP A 283 -22.31 -7.02 6.70
N ARG A 284 -22.05 -6.73 7.99
CA ARG A 284 -22.57 -5.56 8.73
C ARG A 284 -21.91 -4.22 8.38
N LYS A 285 -20.95 -4.19 7.44
CA LYS A 285 -20.19 -2.99 7.03
C LYS A 285 -19.45 -2.30 8.19
N LEU A 286 -19.04 -3.09 9.20
CA LEU A 286 -18.26 -2.61 10.34
C LEU A 286 -16.76 -2.62 10.04
N ILE A 287 -16.32 -3.58 9.22
CA ILE A 287 -14.96 -3.69 8.69
C ILE A 287 -15.02 -3.84 7.17
N GLY A 288 -13.86 -3.77 6.51
CA GLY A 288 -13.71 -4.16 5.11
C GLY A 288 -12.70 -5.29 4.98
N LEU A 289 -13.13 -6.48 4.56
CA LEU A 289 -12.24 -7.62 4.35
C LEU A 289 -11.26 -7.36 3.21
N ALA A 290 -9.98 -7.68 3.45
CA ALA A 290 -8.96 -7.64 2.43
C ALA A 290 -7.89 -8.69 2.70
N PRO A 291 -7.32 -9.34 1.66
CA PRO A 291 -6.31 -10.40 1.83
C PRO A 291 -5.05 -9.95 2.59
N HIS A 292 -4.72 -8.66 2.55
CA HIS A 292 -3.52 -8.09 3.17
C HIS A 292 -3.76 -7.58 4.60
N LYS A 293 -5.00 -7.60 5.11
CA LYS A 293 -5.31 -7.08 6.45
C LYS A 293 -4.99 -8.10 7.53
N THR A 294 -4.37 -7.63 8.61
CA THR A 294 -4.06 -8.40 9.81
C THR A 294 -5.20 -8.31 10.83
N ASN A 295 -5.18 -9.19 11.86
CA ASN A 295 -6.09 -9.11 13.00
C ASN A 295 -6.10 -7.72 13.66
N ARG A 296 -4.92 -7.09 13.80
CA ARG A 296 -4.77 -5.77 14.41
C ARG A 296 -5.35 -4.66 13.52
N ASP A 297 -5.36 -4.85 12.19
CA ASP A 297 -6.03 -3.92 11.27
C ASP A 297 -7.55 -3.98 11.42
N TYR A 298 -8.13 -5.17 11.55
CA TYR A 298 -9.57 -5.30 11.80
C TYR A 298 -10.00 -4.70 13.14
N LEU A 299 -9.19 -4.86 14.20
CA LEU A 299 -9.43 -4.18 15.47
C LEU A 299 -9.35 -2.65 15.35
N ARG A 300 -8.46 -2.14 14.50
CA ARG A 300 -8.30 -0.70 14.25
C ARG A 300 -9.55 -0.11 13.58
N ASP A 301 -10.14 -0.81 12.62
CA ASP A 301 -11.40 -0.42 11.96
C ASP A 301 -12.54 -0.26 12.98
N LEU A 302 -12.53 -1.08 14.03
CA LEU A 302 -13.54 -1.09 15.08
C LEU A 302 -13.28 -0.10 16.23
N ARG A 303 -12.12 0.55 16.31
CA ARG A 303 -11.70 1.37 17.47
C ARG A 303 -12.70 2.45 17.89
N LYS A 304 -13.45 3.02 16.94
CA LYS A 304 -14.49 4.04 17.21
C LYS A 304 -15.78 3.47 17.81
N ARG A 305 -15.93 2.15 17.84
CA ARG A 305 -17.13 1.42 18.29
C ARG A 305 -16.77 0.64 19.57
N GLY A 306 -16.66 1.38 20.68
CA GLY A 306 -16.04 0.90 21.93
C GLY A 306 -16.50 -0.48 22.40
N GLU A 307 -17.81 -0.75 22.42
CA GLU A 307 -18.32 -2.05 22.89
C GLU A 307 -17.97 -3.21 21.96
N ILE A 308 -18.23 -3.05 20.65
CA ILE A 308 -17.89 -4.06 19.63
C ILE A 308 -16.38 -4.29 19.59
N TYR A 309 -15.59 -3.21 19.73
CA TYR A 309 -14.14 -3.31 19.81
C TYR A 309 -13.67 -4.19 20.97
N GLN A 310 -14.24 -4.03 22.16
CA GLN A 310 -13.87 -4.84 23.33
C GLN A 310 -14.27 -6.32 23.12
N SER A 311 -15.48 -6.58 22.64
CA SER A 311 -15.95 -7.94 22.36
C SER A 311 -15.09 -8.63 21.31
N VAL A 312 -14.77 -7.96 20.20
CA VAL A 312 -13.94 -8.52 19.13
C VAL A 312 -12.49 -8.67 19.58
N THR A 313 -11.94 -7.74 20.36
CA THR A 313 -10.59 -7.87 20.95
C THR A 313 -10.48 -9.16 21.77
N GLY A 314 -11.45 -9.43 22.65
CA GLY A 314 -11.45 -10.65 23.45
C GLY A 314 -11.54 -11.93 22.62
N LEU A 315 -12.26 -11.92 21.49
CA LEU A 315 -12.31 -13.05 20.55
C LEU A 315 -11.00 -13.19 19.76
N THR A 316 -10.39 -12.08 19.33
CA THR A 316 -9.10 -12.05 18.65
C THR A 316 -7.99 -12.61 19.53
N ASP A 317 -7.94 -12.26 20.82
CA ASP A 317 -6.89 -12.75 21.73
C ASP A 317 -7.01 -14.27 21.98
N VAL A 318 -8.24 -14.80 22.05
CA VAL A 318 -8.46 -16.26 22.11
C VAL A 318 -8.02 -16.92 20.81
N PHE A 319 -8.39 -16.36 19.67
CA PHE A 319 -7.97 -16.89 18.38
C PHE A 319 -6.43 -16.88 18.24
N GLU A 320 -5.76 -15.77 18.54
CA GLU A 320 -4.31 -15.63 18.42
C GLU A 320 -3.57 -16.63 19.34
N SER A 321 -4.01 -16.76 20.60
CA SER A 321 -3.38 -17.66 21.57
C SER A 321 -3.55 -19.15 21.23
N ARG A 322 -4.67 -19.56 20.63
CA ARG A 322 -4.96 -20.97 20.29
C ARG A 322 -4.50 -21.36 18.89
N TRP A 323 -4.53 -20.42 17.93
CA TRP A 323 -4.13 -20.69 16.55
C TRP A 323 -2.64 -20.43 16.29
N TYR A 324 -2.08 -19.33 16.79
CA TYR A 324 -0.65 -19.01 16.62
C TYR A 324 0.18 -19.32 17.85
N GLY A 325 -0.42 -19.25 19.04
CA GLY A 325 0.25 -19.53 20.31
C GLY A 325 0.35 -21.02 20.66
N PRO A 326 1.04 -21.33 21.77
CA PRO A 326 1.28 -22.70 22.23
C PRO A 326 0.11 -23.29 23.01
N MET A 327 -0.99 -22.56 23.23
CA MET A 327 -2.08 -23.04 24.08
C MET A 327 -2.90 -24.14 23.38
N PRO A 328 -3.13 -25.30 24.03
CA PRO A 328 -3.96 -26.36 23.47
C PRO A 328 -5.41 -25.89 23.30
N SER A 329 -6.12 -26.42 22.30
CA SER A 329 -7.55 -26.16 22.14
C SER A 329 -8.33 -27.34 22.74
N ASP A 330 -9.08 -27.09 23.80
CA ASP A 330 -9.95 -28.07 24.48
C ASP A 330 -11.44 -27.69 24.35
N GLU A 331 -12.35 -28.59 24.74
CA GLU A 331 -13.80 -28.33 24.72
C GLU A 331 -14.17 -27.04 25.45
N SER A 332 -13.49 -26.73 26.55
CA SER A 332 -13.77 -25.56 27.37
C SER A 332 -13.42 -24.26 26.63
N ALA A 333 -12.33 -24.26 25.87
CA ALA A 333 -11.88 -23.15 25.04
C ALA A 333 -12.86 -22.92 23.90
N TRP A 334 -13.32 -23.99 23.24
CA TRP A 334 -14.36 -23.88 22.20
C TRP A 334 -15.69 -23.37 22.76
N ALA A 335 -16.16 -23.93 23.89
CA ALA A 335 -17.40 -23.49 24.53
C ALA A 335 -17.35 -22.00 24.92
N SER A 336 -16.21 -21.56 25.47
CA SER A 336 -15.97 -20.16 25.82
C SER A 336 -15.94 -19.26 24.58
N PHE A 337 -15.25 -19.67 23.52
CA PHE A 337 -15.22 -18.94 22.24
C PHE A 337 -16.62 -18.82 21.64
N ARG A 338 -17.38 -19.91 21.60
CA ARG A 338 -18.76 -19.98 21.10
C ARG A 338 -19.69 -19.05 21.87
N ALA A 339 -19.60 -19.01 23.19
CA ALA A 339 -20.41 -18.13 24.02
C ALA A 339 -20.11 -16.65 23.72
N ARG A 340 -18.82 -16.27 23.69
CA ARG A 340 -18.38 -14.90 23.37
C ARG A 340 -18.76 -14.48 21.96
N TYR A 341 -18.67 -15.39 20.98
CA TYR A 341 -19.11 -15.14 19.61
C TYR A 341 -20.59 -14.77 19.55
N LYS A 342 -21.44 -15.57 20.20
CA LYS A 342 -22.89 -15.30 20.25
C LYS A 342 -23.22 -13.99 20.97
N GLU A 343 -22.51 -13.70 22.06
CA GLU A 343 -22.67 -12.45 22.79
C GLU A 343 -22.27 -11.23 21.95
N ALA A 344 -21.13 -11.31 21.24
CA ALA A 344 -20.64 -10.22 20.40
C ALA A 344 -21.60 -9.90 19.24
N LEU A 345 -22.30 -10.90 18.70
CA LEU A 345 -23.22 -10.73 17.57
C LEU A 345 -24.67 -10.45 17.96
N GLY A 346 -25.09 -10.85 19.17
CA GLY A 346 -26.43 -10.64 19.71
C GLY A 346 -26.70 -9.21 20.19
N ARG A 347 -25.64 -8.42 20.43
CA ARG A 347 -25.75 -6.99 20.74
C ARG A 347 -25.94 -6.22 19.42
N LYS A 348 -27.13 -5.67 19.22
CA LYS A 348 -27.52 -4.91 18.00
C LYS A 348 -26.93 -3.52 17.99
#